data_AF-A0A396H4V2-F1
#
_entry.id   AF-A0A396H4V2-F1
#
_cell.length_a   1.000
_cell.length_b   1.000
_cell.length_c   1.000
_cell.angle_alpha   90.00
_cell.angle_beta   90.00
_cell.angle_gamma   90.00
#
_symmetry.space_group_name_H-M   'P 1'
#
loop_
_entity.id
_entity.type
_entity.pdbx_description
1 polymer ?
#
loop_
_entity_poly.entity_id
_entity_poly.type
_entity_poly.pdbx_seq_one_letter_code
_entity_poly.pdbx_strand_id
1 'polypeptide(L)'
;MWRICRNCLPTRVRLKDKRVTCPMDCTLCTVGSEDTLHLIFQCSSSLNVWSMLPFLSTISILLQQDMDSKNIIFKALHDLSNEDAALFCCVLWSI
;
A
#
# COMPACT_ATOMS: atom_id res chain seq x y z
N MET A 1 8.80 3.25 -1.91
CA MET A 1 8.97 2.97 -0.46
C MET A 1 9.13 4.20 0.44
N TRP A 2 10.22 4.98 0.37
CA TRP A 2 10.47 6.07 1.36
C TRP A 2 9.33 7.09 1.49
N ARG A 3 8.70 7.46 0.37
CA ARG A 3 7.54 8.37 0.36
C ARG A 3 6.33 7.77 1.06
N ILE A 4 6.16 6.45 1.01
CA ILE A 4 5.07 5.73 1.69
C ILE A 4 5.32 5.79 3.20
N CYS A 5 6.52 5.39 3.64
CA CYS A 5 6.87 5.34 5.06
C CYS A 5 6.91 6.73 5.74
N ARG A 6 7.10 7.81 4.96
CA ARG A 6 7.01 9.20 5.44
C ARG A 6 5.60 9.78 5.34
N ASN A 7 4.63 8.99 4.89
CA ASN A 7 3.28 9.44 4.53
C ASN A 7 3.34 10.69 3.65
N CYS A 8 4.10 10.62 2.55
CA CYS A 8 4.38 11.70 1.60
C CYS A 8 3.76 11.48 0.21
N LEU A 9 2.94 10.44 0.03
CA LEU A 9 2.21 10.24 -1.21
C LEU A 9 1.11 11.30 -1.41
N PRO A 10 0.87 11.76 -2.64
CA PRO A 10 -0.17 12.74 -2.95
C PRO A 10 -1.54 12.06 -3.12
N THR A 11 -1.95 11.26 -2.13
CA THR A 11 -3.26 10.58 -2.19
C THR A 11 -4.40 11.59 -2.05
N ARG A 12 -5.61 11.28 -2.53
CA ARG A 12 -6.77 12.18 -2.41
C ARG A 12 -7.02 12.65 -0.98
N VAL A 13 -6.91 11.76 0.00
CA VAL A 13 -7.05 12.10 1.43
C VAL A 13 -6.06 13.19 1.82
N ARG A 14 -4.78 13.05 1.45
CA ARG A 14 -3.74 14.02 1.80
C ARG A 14 -3.83 15.33 1.02
N LEU A 15 -4.34 15.28 -0.22
CA LEU A 15 -4.64 16.48 -0.98
C LEU A 15 -5.76 17.28 -0.32
N LYS A 16 -6.80 16.61 0.18
CA LYS A 16 -7.86 17.25 0.96
C LYS A 16 -7.37 17.85 2.27
N ASP A 17 -6.48 17.18 3.00
CA ASP A 17 -5.85 17.76 4.19
C ASP A 17 -5.15 19.11 3.89
N LYS A 18 -4.66 19.25 2.65
CA LYS A 18 -4.06 20.47 2.13
C LYS A 18 -5.06 21.42 1.44
N ARG A 19 -6.36 21.21 1.63
CA ARG A 19 -7.45 22.02 1.09
C ARG A 19 -7.55 22.03 -0.45
N VAL A 20 -7.01 21.01 -1.11
CA VAL A 20 -7.20 20.81 -2.56
C VAL A 20 -8.60 20.25 -2.80
N THR A 21 -9.34 20.86 -3.72
CA THR A 21 -10.67 20.38 -4.12
C THR A 21 -10.53 19.17 -5.04
N CYS A 22 -10.80 17.98 -4.52
CA CYS A 22 -10.86 16.74 -5.30
C CYS A 22 -11.84 15.71 -4.69
N PRO A 23 -12.26 14.70 -5.47
CA PRO A 23 -12.99 13.54 -4.93
C PRO A 23 -12.18 12.80 -3.86
N MET A 24 -12.84 12.03 -3.00
CA MET A 24 -12.17 11.14 -2.04
C MET A 24 -11.86 9.78 -2.64
N ASP A 25 -12.65 9.36 -3.63
CA ASP A 25 -12.61 8.00 -4.13
C ASP A 25 -11.27 7.67 -4.77
N CYS A 26 -10.83 6.43 -4.56
CA CYS A 26 -9.64 5.88 -5.19
C CYS A 26 -9.72 6.01 -6.71
N THR A 27 -8.70 6.60 -7.31
CA THR A 27 -8.65 6.79 -8.77
C THR A 27 -8.55 5.49 -9.56
N LEU A 28 -8.07 4.42 -8.93
CA LEU A 28 -7.86 3.12 -9.57
C LEU A 28 -9.09 2.23 -9.54
N CYS A 29 -9.72 2.07 -8.36
CA CYS A 29 -10.87 1.18 -8.19
C CYS A 29 -12.20 1.91 -8.04
N THR A 30 -12.21 3.24 -7.91
CA THR A 30 -13.41 4.07 -7.68
C THR A 30 -14.22 3.71 -6.43
N VAL A 31 -13.63 2.96 -5.52
CA VAL A 31 -14.27 2.46 -4.30
C VAL A 31 -13.42 2.80 -3.09
N GLY A 32 -14.04 3.43 -2.08
CA GLY A 32 -13.36 3.81 -0.83
C GLY A 32 -12.42 5.01 -0.98
N SER A 33 -11.96 5.55 0.14
CA SER A 33 -11.07 6.71 0.16
C SER A 33 -9.66 6.36 -0.30
N GLU A 34 -9.07 7.20 -1.16
CA GLU A 34 -7.66 7.08 -1.54
C GLU A 34 -6.75 7.57 -0.41
N ASP A 35 -6.48 6.69 0.55
CA ASP A 35 -5.35 6.80 1.46
C ASP A 35 -4.22 5.86 1.05
N THR A 36 -3.08 5.98 1.74
CA THR A 36 -1.88 5.20 1.47
C THR A 36 -2.09 3.69 1.69
N LEU A 37 -2.87 3.30 2.70
CA LEU A 37 -3.13 1.89 3.00
C LEU A 37 -4.02 1.27 1.92
N HIS A 38 -5.09 1.97 1.56
CA HIS A 38 -5.99 1.57 0.51
C HIS A 38 -5.25 1.46 -0.82
N LEU A 39 -4.58 2.54 -1.25
CA LEU A 39 -3.88 2.60 -2.54
C LEU A 39 -2.88 1.46 -2.70
N ILE A 40 -2.10 1.16 -1.67
CA ILE A 40 -1.03 0.17 -1.79
C ILE A 40 -1.52 -1.25 -1.53
N PHE A 41 -2.41 -1.48 -0.56
CA PHE A 41 -2.68 -2.84 -0.07
C PHE A 41 -4.13 -3.31 -0.16
N GLN A 42 -5.12 -2.42 -0.27
CA GLN A 42 -6.54 -2.82 -0.25
C GLN A 42 -7.27 -2.53 -1.57
N CYS A 43 -6.70 -1.68 -2.42
CA CYS A 43 -7.24 -1.38 -3.73
C CYS A 43 -7.23 -2.65 -4.59
N SER A 44 -8.33 -2.91 -5.31
CA SER A 44 -8.44 -4.09 -6.19
C SER A 44 -7.35 -4.14 -7.25
N SER A 45 -6.90 -2.98 -7.75
CA SER A 45 -5.79 -2.88 -8.70
C SER A 45 -4.48 -3.39 -8.08
N SER A 46 -4.14 -2.91 -6.88
CA SER A 46 -2.92 -3.31 -6.18
C SER A 46 -2.99 -4.75 -5.67
N LEU A 47 -4.15 -5.20 -5.18
CA LEU A 47 -4.38 -6.59 -4.79
C LEU A 47 -4.18 -7.57 -5.95
N ASN A 48 -4.54 -7.18 -7.17
CA ASN A 48 -4.27 -8.00 -8.36
C ASN A 48 -2.76 -8.13 -8.64
N VAL A 49 -1.95 -7.12 -8.31
CA VAL A 49 -0.49 -7.22 -8.42
C VAL A 49 0.06 -8.12 -7.31
N TRP A 50 -0.39 -7.92 -6.06
CA TRP A 50 0.04 -8.74 -4.93
C TRP A 50 -0.34 -10.22 -5.07
N SER A 51 -1.46 -10.52 -5.74
CA SER A 51 -1.94 -11.89 -5.92
C SER A 51 -1.01 -12.75 -6.79
N MET A 52 -0.15 -12.12 -7.58
CA MET A 52 0.83 -12.79 -8.45
C MET A 52 2.14 -13.15 -7.73
N LEU A 53 2.31 -12.74 -6.46
CA LEU A 53 3.56 -12.89 -5.72
C LEU A 53 3.53 -14.09 -4.77
N PRO A 54 4.68 -14.76 -4.54
CA PRO A 54 4.74 -15.99 -3.74
C PRO A 54 4.44 -15.77 -2.25
N PHE A 55 4.50 -14.52 -1.78
CA PHE A 55 4.33 -14.14 -0.36
C PHE A 55 3.02 -13.42 -0.06
N LEU A 56 2.01 -13.54 -0.93
CA LEU A 56 0.68 -12.94 -0.72
C LEU A 56 0.07 -13.31 0.64
N SER A 57 0.23 -14.57 1.07
CA SER A 57 -0.31 -15.07 2.34
C SER A 57 0.23 -14.28 3.53
N THR A 58 1.54 -14.02 3.56
CA THR A 58 2.19 -13.19 4.57
C THR A 58 1.58 -11.78 4.60
N ILE A 59 1.46 -11.13 3.44
CA ILE A 59 0.87 -9.78 3.35
C ILE A 59 -0.59 -9.77 3.82
N SER A 60 -1.36 -10.80 3.48
CA SER A 60 -2.77 -10.94 3.87
C SER A 60 -2.93 -11.04 5.38
N ILE A 61 -2.04 -11.78 6.06
CA ILE A 61 -2.00 -11.87 7.53
C ILE A 61 -1.69 -10.50 8.14
N LEU A 62 -0.72 -9.77 7.58
CA LEU A 62 -0.36 -8.43 8.08
C LEU A 62 -1.52 -7.43 7.94
N LEU A 63 -2.31 -7.53 6.87
CA LEU A 63 -3.46 -6.66 6.64
C LEU A 63 -4.61 -6.88 7.63
N GLN A 64 -4.68 -8.06 8.28
CA GLN A 64 -5.67 -8.34 9.32
C GLN A 64 -5.30 -7.71 10.68
N GLN A 65 -4.08 -7.21 10.84
CA GLN A 65 -3.55 -6.70 12.12
C GLN A 65 -3.86 -5.21 12.36
N ASP A 66 -4.77 -4.60 11.60
CA ASP A 66 -5.17 -3.18 11.68
C ASP A 66 -3.96 -2.22 11.78
N MET A 67 -2.96 -2.46 10.93
CA MET A 67 -1.72 -1.70 10.89
C MET A 67 -1.76 -0.61 9.81
N ASP A 68 -1.03 0.48 10.04
CA ASP A 68 -0.77 1.45 8.98
C ASP A 68 0.18 0.88 7.90
N SER A 69 0.17 1.54 6.73
CA SER A 69 1.02 1.14 5.59
C SER A 69 2.52 1.05 5.93
N LYS A 70 3.02 1.88 6.85
CA LYS A 70 4.42 1.91 7.24
C LYS A 70 4.79 0.65 8.03
N ASN A 71 3.98 0.29 9.03
CA ASN A 71 4.19 -0.87 9.88
C ASN A 71 4.06 -2.17 9.09
N ILE A 72 3.13 -2.23 8.13
CA ILE A 72 3.03 -3.36 7.19
C ILE A 72 4.33 -3.53 6.39
N ILE A 73 4.87 -2.44 5.84
CA ILE A 73 6.14 -2.48 5.08
C ILE A 73 7.27 -3.00 5.96
N PHE A 74 7.48 -2.43 7.15
CA PHE A 74 8.58 -2.87 8.01
C PHE A 74 8.44 -4.32 8.47
N LYS A 75 7.22 -4.76 8.77
CA LYS A 75 6.98 -6.13 9.19
C LYS A 75 7.13 -7.13 8.05
N ALA A 76 6.66 -6.78 6.85
CA ALA A 76 6.92 -7.59 5.65
C ALA A 76 8.43 -7.71 5.39
N LEU A 77 9.19 -6.62 5.45
CA LEU A 77 10.65 -6.67 5.27
C LEU A 77 11.38 -7.48 6.33
N HIS A 78 10.83 -7.56 7.53
CA HIS A 78 11.38 -8.37 8.62
C HIS A 78 11.06 -9.86 8.45
N ASP A 79 9.83 -10.19 8.03
CA ASP A 79 9.33 -11.57 8.00
C ASP A 79 9.62 -12.30 6.68
N LEU A 80 9.89 -11.57 5.60
CA LEU A 80 10.21 -12.13 4.28
C LEU A 80 11.69 -12.55 4.17
N SER A 81 11.95 -13.52 3.29
CA SER A 81 13.32 -13.84 2.88
C SER A 81 13.97 -12.65 2.16
N ASN A 82 15.29 -12.60 2.06
CA ASN A 82 15.97 -11.50 1.36
C ASN A 82 15.54 -11.38 -0.12
N GLU A 83 15.31 -12.51 -0.79
CA GLU A 83 14.85 -12.54 -2.19
C GLU A 83 13.42 -12.01 -2.31
N ASP A 84 12.51 -12.46 -1.43
CA ASP A 84 11.12 -12.00 -1.39
C ASP A 84 11.01 -10.53 -0.98
N ALA A 85 11.82 -10.09 -0.02
CA ALA A 85 11.86 -8.71 0.43
C ALA A 85 12.35 -7.77 -0.69
N ALA A 86 13.30 -8.21 -1.52
CA ALA A 86 13.74 -7.47 -2.70
C ALA A 86 12.62 -7.36 -3.73
N LEU A 87 11.93 -8.46 -4.04
CA LEU A 87 10.79 -8.46 -4.97
C LEU A 87 9.64 -7.60 -4.42
N PHE A 88 9.33 -7.70 -3.14
CA PHE A 88 8.35 -6.87 -2.45
C PHE A 88 8.68 -5.39 -2.59
N CYS A 89 9.93 -4.98 -2.35
CA CYS A 89 10.38 -3.60 -2.53
C CYS A 89 10.20 -3.11 -3.97
N CYS A 90 10.54 -3.95 -4.95
CA CYS A 90 10.42 -3.63 -6.38
C CYS A 90 8.95 -3.42 -6.78
N VAL A 91 8.07 -4.33 -6.38
CA VAL A 91 6.63 -4.22 -6.66
C VAL A 91 6.04 -2.99 -5.97
N LEU A 92 6.37 -2.78 -4.68
CA LEU A 92 5.96 -1.61 -3.91
C LEU A 92 6.44 -0.28 -4.53
N TRP A 93 7.51 -0.30 -5.31
CA TRP A 93 7.99 0.88 -6.04
C TRP A 93 7.24 1.11 -7.36
N SER A 94 6.75 0.04 -8.00
CA SER A 94 6.02 0.11 -9.27
C SER A 94 4.53 0.43 -9.15
N ILE A 95 3.97 0.29 -7.95
CA ILE A 95 2.63 0.78 -7.58
C ILE A 95 2.71 2.28 -7.26
#